data_AF-A0A7S2CP80-F1
#
_entry.id   AF-A0A7S2CP80-F1
#
_cell.length_a   1.000
_cell.length_b   1.000
_cell.length_c   1.000
_cell.angle_alpha   90.00
_cell.angle_beta   90.00
_cell.angle_gamma   90.00
#
_symmetry.space_group_name_H-M   'P 1'
#
loop_
_entity.id
_entity.type
_entity.pdbx_description
1 polymer ?
#
loop_
_entity_poly.entity_id
_entity_poly.type
_entity_poly.pdbx_seq_one_letter_code
_entity_poly.pdbx_strand_id
1 'polypeptide(L)'
;VVARSRHTLLIIHGAVMYATFGVLLPIAAFMARIGKSVQFNSRILSLHRLLAPLSVLVGLGGVSLAFLGVQREGGSHLGHSHGYIGLILMILAVLGQPLAMASQQHTWHRRQGAAIIVGGWANLFQGMYLIALPLPLQLAQIVILGMV
;
A
#
# COMPACT_ATOMS: atom_id res chain seq x y z
N VAL A 1 -22.49 11.58 -15.18
CA VAL A 1 -21.04 11.68 -15.49
C VAL A 1 -20.17 11.45 -14.26
N VAL A 2 -20.41 12.17 -13.15
CA VAL A 2 -19.63 12.08 -11.89
C VAL A 2 -19.55 10.66 -11.29
N ALA A 3 -20.66 9.90 -11.27
CA ALA A 3 -20.69 8.54 -10.73
C ALA A 3 -19.83 7.53 -11.54
N ARG A 4 -19.67 7.75 -12.86
CA ARG A 4 -18.87 6.87 -13.73
C ARG A 4 -17.37 7.14 -13.57
N SER A 5 -16.98 8.41 -13.35
CA SER A 5 -15.60 8.78 -13.03
C SER A 5 -15.15 8.28 -11.67
N ARG A 6 -16.05 8.25 -10.67
CA ARG A 6 -15.80 7.67 -9.34
C ARG A 6 -15.35 6.22 -9.40
N HIS A 7 -16.20 5.40 -9.99
CA HIS A 7 -15.99 3.97 -10.09
C HIS A 7 -14.69 3.66 -10.84
N THR A 8 -14.40 4.44 -11.88
CA THR A 8 -13.15 4.34 -12.64
C THR A 8 -11.92 4.68 -11.78
N LEU A 9 -11.94 5.78 -11.02
CA LEU A 9 -10.84 6.14 -10.12
C LEU A 9 -10.61 5.11 -9.01
N LEU A 10 -11.68 4.55 -8.45
CA LEU A 10 -11.60 3.48 -7.44
C LEU A 10 -11.00 2.19 -8.02
N ILE A 11 -11.38 1.79 -9.24
CA ILE A 11 -10.78 0.64 -9.92
C ILE A 11 -9.30 0.88 -10.18
N ILE A 12 -8.94 2.04 -10.74
CA ILE A 12 -7.53 2.36 -11.04
C ILE A 12 -6.73 2.42 -9.75
N HIS A 13 -7.25 3.05 -8.69
CA HIS A 13 -6.63 3.03 -7.36
C HIS A 13 -6.39 1.59 -6.89
N GLY A 14 -7.41 0.75 -6.88
CA GLY A 14 -7.28 -0.66 -6.47
C GLY A 14 -6.25 -1.43 -7.30
N ALA A 15 -6.25 -1.24 -8.62
CA ALA A 15 -5.29 -1.88 -9.52
C ALA A 15 -3.85 -1.43 -9.26
N VAL A 16 -3.63 -0.13 -9.06
CA VAL A 16 -2.31 0.43 -8.73
C VAL A 16 -1.83 -0.08 -7.37
N MET A 17 -2.71 -0.10 -6.36
CA MET A 17 -2.37 -0.62 -5.04
C MET A 17 -2.07 -2.12 -5.08
N TYR A 18 -2.78 -2.90 -5.89
CA TYR A 18 -2.50 -4.32 -6.11
C TYR A 18 -1.15 -4.52 -6.80
N ALA A 19 -0.85 -3.76 -7.85
CA ALA A 19 0.46 -3.81 -8.49
C ALA A 19 1.58 -3.51 -7.48
N THR A 20 1.42 -2.50 -6.63
CA THR A 20 2.43 -2.13 -5.62
C THR A 20 2.58 -3.17 -4.52
N PHE A 21 1.52 -3.44 -3.75
CA PHE A 21 1.59 -4.28 -2.55
C PHE A 21 1.42 -5.78 -2.84
N GLY A 22 0.63 -6.13 -3.87
CA GLY A 22 0.39 -7.51 -4.26
C GLY A 22 1.53 -8.12 -5.08
N VAL A 23 2.28 -7.30 -5.84
CA VAL A 23 3.26 -7.82 -6.82
C VAL A 23 4.65 -7.20 -6.64
N LEU A 24 4.81 -5.90 -6.86
CA LEU A 24 6.13 -5.28 -7.02
C LEU A 24 6.95 -5.27 -5.71
N LEU A 25 6.35 -4.88 -4.58
CA LEU A 25 7.02 -4.92 -3.28
C LEU A 25 7.39 -6.36 -2.83
N PRO A 26 6.49 -7.36 -2.93
CA PRO A 26 6.84 -8.76 -2.71
C PRO A 26 8.01 -9.25 -3.57
N ILE A 27 8.00 -8.94 -4.88
CA ILE A 27 9.09 -9.30 -5.79
C ILE A 27 10.40 -8.63 -5.35
N ALA A 28 10.37 -7.34 -5.04
CA ALA A 28 11.54 -6.61 -4.56
C ALA A 28 12.09 -7.21 -3.26
N ALA A 29 11.23 -7.59 -2.30
CA ALA A 29 11.64 -8.23 -1.06
C ALA A 29 12.22 -9.64 -1.29
N PHE A 30 11.66 -10.39 -2.23
CA PHE A 30 12.18 -11.70 -2.62
C PHE A 30 13.56 -11.59 -3.29
N MET A 31 13.77 -10.61 -4.17
CA MET A 31 15.08 -10.30 -4.74
C MET A 31 16.12 -10.01 -3.65
N ALA A 32 15.78 -9.23 -2.61
CA ALA A 32 16.68 -8.99 -1.49
C ALA A 32 17.06 -10.26 -0.74
N ARG A 33 16.13 -11.23 -0.63
CA ARG A 33 16.39 -12.52 0.03
C ARG A 33 17.33 -13.39 -0.81
N ILE A 34 17.07 -13.55 -2.11
CA ILE A 34 17.92 -14.33 -3.02
C ILE A 34 19.33 -13.70 -3.11
N GLY A 35 19.40 -12.38 -3.30
CA GLY A 35 20.66 -11.66 -3.43
C GLY A 35 21.55 -11.75 -2.18
N LYS A 36 20.99 -12.10 -1.02
CA LYS A 36 21.74 -12.40 0.21
C LYS A 36 22.09 -13.88 0.40
N SER A 37 21.29 -14.81 -0.10
CA SER A 37 21.53 -16.26 0.11
C SER A 37 22.54 -16.83 -0.88
N VAL A 38 22.56 -16.31 -2.11
CA VAL A 38 23.59 -16.65 -3.09
C VAL A 38 24.74 -15.68 -2.89
N GLN A 39 25.81 -16.14 -2.25
CA GLN A 39 27.08 -15.42 -2.13
C GLN A 39 27.40 -14.74 -3.48
N PHE A 40 27.30 -13.41 -3.53
CA PHE A 40 27.72 -12.54 -4.65
C PHE A 40 26.80 -12.29 -5.87
N ASN A 41 25.46 -12.35 -5.80
CA ASN A 41 24.67 -11.73 -6.89
C ASN A 41 24.35 -10.24 -6.63
N SER A 42 25.40 -9.41 -6.72
CA SER A 42 25.33 -7.94 -6.56
C SER A 42 24.31 -7.28 -7.51
N ARG A 43 24.05 -7.90 -8.67
CA ARG A 43 23.03 -7.44 -9.64
C ARG A 43 21.61 -7.60 -9.08
N ILE A 44 21.28 -8.75 -8.49
CA ILE A 44 19.95 -8.97 -7.88
C ILE A 44 19.72 -8.00 -6.72
N LEU A 45 20.75 -7.76 -5.89
CA LEU A 45 20.64 -6.78 -4.81
C LEU A 45 20.49 -5.34 -5.33
N SER A 46 21.13 -5.01 -6.46
CA SER A 46 20.95 -3.72 -7.15
C SER A 46 19.53 -3.57 -7.69
N LEU A 47 18.96 -4.65 -8.24
CA LEU A 47 17.56 -4.66 -8.69
C LEU A 47 16.60 -4.42 -7.52
N HIS A 48 16.82 -5.02 -6.35
CA HIS A 48 16.03 -4.70 -5.15
C HIS A 48 16.11 -3.21 -4.79
N ARG A 49 17.32 -2.64 -4.77
CA ARG A 49 17.56 -1.22 -4.44
C ARG A 49 16.86 -0.27 -5.41
N LEU A 50 16.61 -0.69 -6.64
CA LEU A 50 15.87 0.10 -7.63
C LEU A 50 14.37 -0.18 -7.59
N LEU A 51 13.97 -1.45 -7.59
CA LEU A 51 12.58 -1.87 -7.70
C LEU A 51 11.77 -1.48 -6.46
N ALA A 52 12.34 -1.61 -5.26
CA ALA A 52 11.65 -1.26 -4.02
C ALA A 52 11.18 0.22 -3.99
N PRO A 53 12.05 1.23 -4.19
CA PRO A 53 11.59 2.62 -4.19
C PRO A 53 10.65 2.93 -5.37
N LEU A 54 10.88 2.37 -6.57
CA LEU A 54 9.96 2.55 -7.69
C LEU A 54 8.55 2.02 -7.38
N SER A 55 8.47 0.87 -6.72
CA SER A 55 7.19 0.29 -6.29
C SER A 55 6.44 1.24 -5.35
N VAL A 56 7.17 1.85 -4.40
CA VAL A 56 6.60 2.84 -3.47
C VAL A 56 6.10 4.08 -4.22
N LEU A 57 6.84 4.57 -5.23
CA LEU A 57 6.39 5.70 -6.06
C LEU A 57 5.11 5.38 -6.85
N VAL A 58 5.00 4.16 -7.39
CA VAL A 58 3.74 3.69 -8.02
C VAL A 58 2.61 3.68 -6.99
N GLY A 59 2.88 3.19 -5.77
CA GLY A 59 1.91 3.21 -4.66
C GLY A 59 1.45 4.62 -4.28
N LEU A 60 2.35 5.60 -4.27
CA LEU A 60 2.00 7.01 -4.04
C LEU A 60 1.04 7.53 -5.11
N GLY A 61 1.24 7.17 -6.38
CA GLY A 61 0.28 7.47 -7.45
C GLY A 61 -1.11 6.89 -7.15
N GLY A 62 -1.17 5.66 -6.63
CA GLY A 62 -2.41 5.04 -6.15
C GLY A 62 -3.09 5.84 -5.05
N VAL A 63 -2.34 6.28 -4.03
CA VAL A 63 -2.85 7.13 -2.95
C VAL A 63 -3.38 8.47 -3.49
N SER A 64 -2.65 9.12 -4.40
CA SER A 64 -3.10 10.36 -5.04
C SER A 64 -4.42 10.19 -5.78
N LEU A 65 -4.64 9.06 -6.47
CA LEU A 65 -5.91 8.77 -7.15
C LEU A 65 -7.07 8.64 -6.15
N ALA A 66 -6.85 8.02 -4.98
CA ALA A 66 -7.87 7.94 -3.94
C ALA A 66 -8.22 9.34 -3.39
N PHE A 67 -7.22 10.18 -3.13
CA PHE A 67 -7.44 11.56 -2.70
C PHE A 67 -8.20 12.38 -3.74
N LEU A 68 -7.82 12.29 -5.02
CA LEU A 68 -8.53 12.96 -6.11
C LEU A 68 -9.98 12.50 -6.25
N GLY A 69 -10.23 11.19 -6.06
CA GLY A 69 -11.58 10.63 -6.05
C GLY A 69 -12.46 11.25 -4.96
N VAL A 70 -11.95 11.27 -3.72
CA VAL A 70 -12.66 11.85 -2.57
C VAL A 70 -12.89 13.35 -2.72
N GLN A 71 -11.88 14.10 -3.17
CA GLN A 71 -11.96 15.56 -3.32
C GLN A 71 -13.02 15.96 -4.35
N ARG A 72 -13.15 15.20 -5.46
CA ARG A 72 -14.18 15.43 -6.48
C ARG A 72 -15.60 15.17 -5.98
N GLU A 73 -15.76 14.46 -4.87
CA GLU A 73 -17.05 14.03 -4.32
C GLU A 73 -17.45 14.77 -3.04
N GLY A 74 -16.55 15.62 -2.50
CA GLY A 74 -16.79 16.28 -1.21
C GLY A 74 -16.84 15.30 -0.03
N GLY A 75 -16.23 14.11 -0.17
CA GLY A 75 -16.22 13.08 0.86
C GLY A 75 -15.12 13.28 1.92
N SER A 76 -15.12 12.43 2.95
CA SER A 76 -14.04 12.37 3.93
C SER A 76 -12.90 11.47 3.45
N HIS A 77 -11.66 11.98 3.44
CA HIS A 77 -10.48 11.27 2.97
C HIS A 77 -10.11 10.05 3.83
N LEU A 78 -10.54 10.01 5.09
CA LEU A 78 -10.21 8.96 6.05
C LEU A 78 -11.48 8.45 6.76
N GLY A 79 -12.57 8.27 6.02
CA GLY A 79 -13.84 7.78 6.58
C GLY A 79 -13.86 6.29 6.97
N HIS A 80 -12.79 5.53 6.69
CA HIS A 80 -12.73 4.08 6.91
C HIS A 80 -11.34 3.67 7.41
N SER A 81 -11.26 2.61 8.22
CA SER A 81 -9.99 2.07 8.73
C SER A 81 -9.02 1.68 7.61
N HIS A 82 -9.53 1.24 6.45
CA HIS A 82 -8.74 1.00 5.24
C HIS A 82 -7.86 2.19 4.82
N GLY A 83 -8.43 3.41 4.90
CA GLY A 83 -7.71 4.65 4.55
C GLY A 83 -6.58 4.95 5.53
N TYR A 84 -6.85 4.85 6.84
CA TYR A 84 -5.85 5.07 7.88
C TYR A 84 -4.71 4.05 7.82
N ILE A 85 -5.05 2.77 7.74
CA ILE A 85 -4.07 1.67 7.66
C ILE A 85 -3.22 1.83 6.40
N GLY A 86 -3.85 2.06 5.24
CA GLY A 86 -3.16 2.26 3.97
C GLY A 86 -2.19 3.44 4.02
N LEU A 87 -2.59 4.56 4.62
CA LEU A 87 -1.73 5.74 4.76
C LEU A 87 -0.53 5.46 5.67
N ILE A 88 -0.73 4.81 6.82
CA ILE A 88 0.35 4.43 7.74
C ILE A 88 1.35 3.52 7.01
N LEU A 89 0.86 2.49 6.33
CA LEU A 89 1.72 1.56 5.57
C LEU A 89 2.52 2.29 4.49
N MET A 90 1.90 3.25 3.80
CA MET A 90 2.58 4.08 2.80
C MET A 90 3.64 4.99 3.42
N ILE A 91 3.34 5.65 4.54
CA ILE A 91 4.31 6.49 5.27
C ILE A 91 5.51 5.65 5.73
N LEU A 92 5.26 4.45 6.26
CA LEU A 92 6.33 3.53 6.66
C LEU A 92 7.16 3.06 5.46
N ALA A 93 6.54 2.85 4.30
CA ALA A 93 7.24 2.48 3.08
C ALA A 93 8.10 3.64 2.50
N VAL A 94 7.57 4.86 2.51
CA VAL A 94 8.21 6.07 1.96
C VAL A 94 9.31 6.59 2.87
N LEU A 95 9.07 6.65 4.18
CA LEU A 95 9.97 7.26 5.15
C LEU A 95 10.65 6.23 6.03
N GLY A 96 9.88 5.30 6.60
CA GLY A 96 10.38 4.32 7.56
C GLY A 96 11.46 3.40 6.97
N GLN A 97 11.22 2.87 5.76
CA GLN A 97 12.15 1.96 5.11
C GLN A 97 13.48 2.62 4.69
N PRO A 98 13.49 3.81 4.04
CA PRO A 98 14.74 4.51 3.75
C PRO A 98 15.48 4.96 5.01
N LEU A 99 14.78 5.46 6.03
CA LEU A 99 15.41 5.86 7.29
C LEU A 99 16.08 4.68 7.99
N ALA A 100 15.41 3.52 8.04
CA ALA A 100 15.99 2.29 8.58
C ALA A 100 17.26 1.86 7.83
N MET A 101 17.34 2.12 6.52
CA MET A 101 18.56 1.88 5.75
C MET A 101 19.65 2.91 5.97
N ALA A 102 19.31 4.20 6.00
CA ALA A 102 20.26 5.28 6.25
C ALA A 102 20.92 5.16 7.64
N SER A 103 20.15 4.70 8.63
CA SER A 103 20.60 4.44 10.01
C SER A 103 21.26 3.06 10.21
N GLN A 104 21.51 2.31 9.14
CA GLN A 104 22.12 0.96 9.17
C GLN A 104 21.36 -0.08 10.01
N GLN A 105 20.07 0.15 10.28
CA GLN A 105 19.21 -0.77 11.04
C GLN A 105 18.68 -1.90 10.13
N HIS A 106 19.58 -2.77 9.65
CA HIS A 106 19.25 -3.79 8.66
C HIS A 106 18.24 -4.86 9.12
N THR A 107 18.21 -5.17 10.42
CA THR A 107 17.23 -6.08 11.02
C THR A 107 15.84 -5.44 11.07
N TRP A 108 15.78 -4.17 11.47
CA TRP A 108 14.55 -3.38 11.52
C TRP A 108 13.93 -3.22 10.13
N HIS A 109 14.72 -2.77 9.15
CA HIS A 109 14.29 -2.66 7.75
C HIS A 109 13.66 -3.94 7.22
N ARG A 110 14.28 -5.10 7.48
CA ARG A 110 13.77 -6.40 7.01
C ARG A 110 12.45 -6.78 7.69
N ARG A 111 12.36 -6.65 9.02
CA ARG A 111 11.15 -7.00 9.77
C ARG A 111 10.00 -6.06 9.42
N GLN A 112 10.26 -4.75 9.41
CA GLN A 112 9.28 -3.74 9.05
C GLN A 112 8.86 -3.87 7.58
N GLY A 113 9.78 -4.17 6.65
CA GLY A 113 9.47 -4.36 5.24
C GLY A 113 8.52 -5.54 5.00
N ALA A 114 8.74 -6.65 5.71
CA ALA A 114 7.82 -7.79 5.69
C ALA A 114 6.45 -7.42 6.29
N ALA A 115 6.42 -6.69 7.41
CA ALA A 115 5.18 -6.22 8.03
C ALA A 115 4.39 -5.26 7.13
N ILE A 116 5.07 -4.37 6.40
CA ILE A 116 4.45 -3.48 5.41
C ILE A 116 3.78 -4.28 4.29
N ILE A 117 4.44 -5.32 3.79
CA ILE A 117 3.88 -6.17 2.72
C ILE A 117 2.65 -6.93 3.23
N VAL A 118 2.77 -7.61 4.37
CA VAL A 118 1.66 -8.39 4.94
C VAL A 118 0.48 -7.50 5.32
N GLY A 119 0.75 -6.36 5.98
CA GLY A 119 -0.26 -5.35 6.27
C GLY A 119 -0.88 -4.78 4.99
N GLY A 120 -0.08 -4.59 3.94
CA GLY A 120 -0.54 -4.17 2.62
C GLY A 120 -1.51 -5.16 2.00
N TRP A 121 -1.25 -6.47 2.10
CA TRP A 121 -2.18 -7.50 1.66
C TRP A 121 -3.49 -7.47 2.45
N ALA A 122 -3.41 -7.42 3.78
CA ALA A 122 -4.60 -7.29 4.62
C ALA A 122 -5.44 -6.06 4.24
N ASN A 123 -4.77 -4.92 4.01
CA ASN A 123 -5.44 -3.69 3.60
C ASN A 123 -6.02 -3.76 2.18
N LEU A 124 -5.38 -4.48 1.24
CA LEU A 124 -5.92 -4.77 -0.09
C LEU A 124 -7.20 -5.59 -0.01
N PHE A 125 -7.20 -6.68 0.77
CA PHE A 125 -8.40 -7.50 0.98
C PHE A 125 -9.52 -6.69 1.64
N GLN A 126 -9.19 -5.84 2.60
CA GLN A 126 -10.17 -4.93 3.19
C GLN A 126 -10.74 -3.96 2.15
N GLY A 127 -9.92 -3.37 1.28
CA GLY A 127 -10.37 -2.49 0.20
C GLY A 127 -11.29 -3.21 -0.80
N MET A 128 -10.94 -4.44 -1.19
CA MET A 128 -11.79 -5.26 -2.06
C MET A 128 -13.12 -5.61 -1.39
N TYR A 129 -13.09 -5.95 -0.10
CA TYR A 129 -14.29 -6.21 0.69
C TYR A 129 -15.21 -4.98 0.75
N LEU A 130 -14.64 -3.78 0.96
CA LEU A 130 -15.41 -2.53 0.95
C LEU A 130 -16.05 -2.28 -0.41
N ILE A 131 -15.37 -2.57 -1.52
CA ILE A 131 -15.94 -2.43 -2.87
C ILE A 131 -17.04 -3.47 -3.14
N ALA A 132 -16.88 -4.69 -2.62
CA ALA A 132 -17.82 -5.79 -2.84
C ALA A 132 -19.10 -5.72 -1.98
N LEU A 133 -19.07 -4.99 -0.86
CA LEU A 133 -20.23 -4.87 0.03
C LEU A 133 -21.34 -3.97 -0.53
N PRO A 134 -22.62 -4.33 -0.36
CA PRO A 134 -23.73 -3.40 -0.51
C PRO A 134 -23.61 -2.22 0.48
N LEU A 135 -23.97 -1.01 0.04
CA LEU A 135 -23.90 0.26 0.81
C LEU A 135 -24.36 0.18 2.29
N PRO A 136 -25.44 -0.54 2.65
CA PRO A 136 -25.90 -0.63 4.04
C PRO A 136 -24.87 -1.26 5.00
N LEU A 137 -24.06 -2.21 4.51
CA LEU A 137 -23.04 -2.89 5.31
C LEU A 137 -21.75 -2.07 5.45
N GLN A 138 -21.45 -1.21 4.46
CA GLN A 138 -20.35 -0.25 4.55
C GLN A 138 -20.61 0.78 5.68
N LEU A 139 -21.84 1.28 5.79
CA LEU A 139 -22.24 2.24 6.83
C LEU A 139 -22.27 1.63 8.24
N ALA A 140 -22.62 0.34 8.38
CA ALA A 140 -22.61 -0.35 9.66
C ALA A 140 -21.20 -0.42 10.28
N GLN A 141 -20.13 -0.49 9.47
CA GLN A 141 -18.76 -0.46 9.98
C GLN A 141 -18.35 0.89 10.57
N ILE A 142 -18.93 2.00 10.07
CA ILE A 142 -18.73 3.35 10.64
C ILE A 142 -19.35 3.43 12.03
N VAL A 143 -20.53 2.84 12.22
CA VAL A 143 -21.21 2.81 13.53
C VAL A 143 -20.48 1.92 14.53
N ILE A 144 -20.01 0.73 14.10
CA ILE A 144 -19.31 -0.21 14.99
C ILE A 144 -17.92 0.31 15.39
N LEU A 145 -17.19 0.99 14.49
CA LEU A 145 -15.85 1.53 14.77
C LEU A 145 -15.85 2.97 15.29
N GLY A 146 -16.94 3.72 15.12
CA GLY A 146 -17.12 5.08 15.68
C GLY A 146 -17.72 5.09 17.08
N MET A 147 -18.08 3.92 17.63
CA MET A 147 -18.51 3.74 19.03
C MET A 147 -17.37 3.25 19.94
N VAL A 148 -16.14 3.19 19.45
CA VAL A 148 -14.90 2.97 20.22
C VAL A 148 -14.07 4.24 20.17
#